data_AF-A0A5A7PVG6-F1
#
_entry.id   AF-A0A5A7PVG6-F1
#
_cell.length_a   1.000
_cell.length_b   1.000
_cell.length_c   1.000
_cell.angle_alpha   90.00
_cell.angle_beta   90.00
_cell.angle_gamma   90.00
#
_symmetry.space_group_name_H-M   'P 1'
#
loop_
_entity.id
_entity.type
_entity.pdbx_description
1 polymer ?
#
loop_
_entity_poly.entity_id
_entity_poly.type
_entity_poly.pdbx_seq_one_letter_code
_entity_poly.pdbx_strand_id
1 'polypeptide(L)'
;MALRFVVRRILSSSPPFARKSTVSGDISTVAGSRFSSSSSFFFPKPEKKVTNDRLASVIDAVNDGKLPPELRGQRNNVRSETDIINVVEQRVWHAMEEGQFENLPGKGKPLNLNINPHVDPADDTLYRILNKNGFAPEWVELNKEIRYRISEWRISLKKAWVHKGGPDESKWHESSEALKLQPLDDTLQVLHYNLIVPFGRQIFGFKWEREIDKLKDETQIN
;
A
#
# COMPACT_ATOMS: atom_id res chain seq x y z
N MET A 1 -14.33 -32.67 -41.56
CA MET A 1 -13.51 -31.47 -41.84
C MET A 1 -12.98 -30.93 -40.52
N ALA A 2 -11.68 -31.11 -40.26
CA ALA A 2 -11.02 -30.66 -39.04
C ALA A 2 -10.41 -29.27 -39.27
N LEU A 3 -10.77 -28.29 -38.44
CA LEU A 3 -10.11 -26.99 -38.38
C LEU A 3 -9.32 -26.92 -37.07
N ARG A 4 -8.00 -26.98 -37.22
CA ARG A 4 -7.01 -26.87 -36.14
C ARG A 4 -6.88 -25.41 -35.72
N PHE A 5 -7.19 -25.09 -34.48
CA PHE A 5 -6.85 -23.80 -33.88
C PHE A 5 -5.49 -23.88 -33.19
N VAL A 6 -4.54 -23.08 -33.69
CA VAL A 6 -3.20 -22.89 -33.15
C VAL A 6 -3.28 -21.89 -32.00
N VAL A 7 -3.09 -22.34 -30.75
CA VAL A 7 -2.96 -21.46 -29.59
C VAL A 7 -1.47 -21.15 -29.38
N ARG A 8 -1.06 -19.93 -29.72
CA ARG A 8 0.26 -19.39 -29.37
C ARG A 8 0.29 -19.11 -27.85
N ARG A 9 1.10 -19.88 -27.12
CA ARG A 9 1.51 -19.54 -25.75
C ARG A 9 2.36 -18.26 -25.79
N ILE A 10 1.88 -17.19 -25.15
CA ILE A 10 2.69 -16.02 -24.81
C ILE A 10 3.21 -16.28 -23.39
N LEU A 11 4.49 -16.64 -23.28
CA LEU A 11 5.23 -16.61 -22.02
C LEU A 11 5.65 -15.16 -21.78
N SER A 12 5.10 -14.49 -20.75
CA SER A 12 5.62 -13.21 -20.27
C SER A 12 6.75 -13.48 -19.26
N SER A 13 7.97 -13.14 -19.66
CA SER A 13 9.19 -13.23 -18.86
C SER A 13 9.26 -12.09 -17.84
N SER A 14 9.43 -12.44 -16.56
CA SER A 14 9.83 -11.51 -15.50
C SER A 14 11.25 -10.96 -15.74
N PRO A 15 11.57 -9.71 -15.37
CA PRO A 15 12.94 -9.21 -15.43
C PRO A 15 13.74 -9.65 -14.19
N PRO A 16 15.03 -10.03 -14.35
CA PRO A 16 15.85 -10.48 -13.23
C PRO A 16 16.56 -9.33 -12.52
N PHE A 17 16.59 -9.50 -11.20
CA PHE A 17 17.57 -9.04 -10.21
C PHE A 17 18.97 -8.72 -10.79
N ALA A 18 19.39 -7.46 -10.70
CA ALA A 18 20.71 -7.02 -11.14
C ALA A 18 21.80 -7.47 -10.14
N ARG A 19 22.58 -8.48 -10.54
CA ARG A 19 23.88 -8.82 -9.96
C ARG A 19 24.99 -7.98 -10.62
N LYS A 20 25.90 -7.49 -9.78
CA LYS A 20 27.16 -6.84 -10.15
C LYS A 20 27.97 -7.71 -11.12
N SER A 21 28.35 -7.15 -12.26
CA SER A 21 29.34 -7.72 -13.17
C SER A 21 30.76 -7.34 -12.72
N THR A 22 31.57 -8.34 -12.46
CA THR A 22 33.03 -8.29 -12.50
C THR A 22 33.46 -8.25 -13.96
N VAL A 23 34.16 -7.19 -14.37
CA VAL A 23 34.91 -7.15 -15.62
C VAL A 23 36.31 -7.67 -15.36
N SER A 24 36.60 -8.81 -15.97
CA SER A 24 37.95 -9.33 -16.22
C SER A 24 38.55 -8.49 -17.35
N GLY A 25 39.65 -7.79 -17.06
CA GLY A 25 40.49 -7.16 -18.06
C GLY A 25 41.89 -7.73 -17.94
N ASP A 26 42.26 -8.57 -18.92
CA ASP A 26 43.60 -9.11 -19.07
C ASP A 26 44.57 -7.97 -19.45
N ILE A 27 45.60 -7.78 -18.63
CA ILE A 27 46.84 -7.11 -19.06
C ILE A 27 48.01 -7.99 -18.60
N SER A 28 48.62 -8.62 -19.59
CA SER A 28 49.87 -9.36 -19.52
C SER A 28 51.01 -8.49 -18.97
N THR A 29 51.68 -9.03 -17.96
CA THR A 29 52.91 -8.52 -17.36
C THR A 29 54.11 -8.77 -18.28
N VAL A 30 54.96 -7.77 -18.51
CA VAL A 30 56.37 -7.97 -18.87
C VAL A 30 57.23 -7.51 -17.69
N ALA A 31 58.19 -8.36 -17.37
CA ALA A 31 59.03 -8.39 -16.17
C ALA A 31 60.02 -7.21 -16.07
N GLY A 32 60.46 -6.94 -14.84
CA GLY A 32 61.65 -6.11 -14.63
C GLY A 32 61.95 -5.72 -13.19
N SER A 33 62.62 -6.61 -12.46
CA SER A 33 63.61 -6.33 -11.39
C SER A 33 63.18 -5.66 -10.07
N ARG A 34 62.92 -6.54 -9.09
CA ARG A 34 63.55 -6.66 -7.75
C ARG A 34 64.17 -5.40 -7.12
N PHE A 35 63.71 -5.06 -5.92
CA PHE A 35 64.55 -5.03 -4.71
C PHE A 35 63.72 -5.44 -3.49
N SER A 36 64.26 -6.37 -2.71
CA SER A 36 63.72 -6.86 -1.45
C SER A 36 64.39 -6.11 -0.29
N SER A 37 63.58 -5.56 0.61
CA SER A 37 64.02 -5.19 1.96
C SER A 37 62.88 -5.53 2.93
N SER A 38 63.17 -6.45 3.84
CA SER A 38 62.30 -6.81 4.94
C SER A 38 62.27 -5.69 5.98
N SER A 39 61.08 -5.26 6.37
CA SER A 39 60.85 -4.70 7.70
C SER A 39 59.46 -5.09 8.11
N SER A 40 59.40 -5.96 9.12
CA SER A 40 58.19 -6.36 9.83
C SER A 40 57.48 -5.14 10.40
N PHE A 41 56.52 -4.60 9.64
CA PHE A 41 55.53 -3.68 10.19
C PHE A 41 54.35 -4.49 10.66
N PHE A 42 54.13 -4.47 11.98
CA PHE A 42 52.88 -4.81 12.61
C PHE A 42 51.72 -4.25 11.79
N PHE A 43 50.82 -5.11 11.31
CA PHE A 43 49.51 -4.66 10.86
C PHE A 43 48.63 -4.52 12.10
N PRO A 44 48.26 -3.30 12.56
CA PRO A 44 47.08 -3.20 13.37
C PRO A 44 45.90 -3.57 12.45
N LYS A 45 45.07 -4.52 12.89
CA LYS A 45 43.80 -4.83 12.21
C LYS A 45 43.12 -3.50 11.86
N PRO A 46 42.68 -3.27 10.61
CA PRO A 46 42.00 -2.03 10.28
C PRO A 46 40.76 -1.95 11.15
N GLU A 47 40.79 -0.99 12.09
CA GLU A 47 39.65 -0.67 12.91
C GLU A 47 38.48 -0.33 11.99
N LYS A 48 37.30 -0.84 12.32
CA LYS A 48 36.02 -0.61 11.63
C LYS A 48 35.65 0.90 11.49
N LYS A 49 36.47 1.82 12.01
CA LYS A 49 36.35 3.28 11.90
C LYS A 49 36.55 3.80 10.47
N VAL A 50 37.59 3.39 9.75
CA VAL A 50 37.92 3.96 8.42
C VAL A 50 36.83 3.67 7.38
N THR A 51 36.17 2.51 7.49
CA THR A 51 35.01 2.17 6.64
C THR A 51 33.79 3.02 6.97
N ASN A 52 33.57 3.34 8.25
CA ASN A 52 32.49 4.22 8.68
C ASN A 52 32.71 5.65 8.21
N ASP A 53 33.95 6.16 8.24
CA ASP A 53 34.27 7.52 7.82
C ASP A 53 34.07 7.73 6.30
N ARG A 54 34.39 6.70 5.49
CA ARG A 54 34.11 6.72 4.04
C ARG A 54 32.61 6.68 3.75
N LEU A 55 31.87 5.83 4.45
CA LEU A 55 30.41 5.76 4.29
C LEU A 55 29.75 7.06 4.74
N ALA A 56 30.18 7.63 5.87
CA ALA A 56 29.71 8.93 6.36
C ALA A 56 30.00 10.05 5.34
N SER A 57 31.21 10.12 4.80
CA SER A 57 31.56 11.11 3.77
C SER A 57 30.75 10.97 2.48
N VAL A 58 30.39 9.76 2.08
CA VAL A 58 29.55 9.52 0.89
C VAL A 58 28.10 9.93 1.18
N ILE A 59 27.58 9.57 2.35
CA ILE A 59 26.23 9.95 2.78
C ILE A 59 26.12 11.47 2.90
N ASP A 60 27.11 12.14 3.52
CA ASP A 60 27.15 13.60 3.63
C ASP A 60 27.22 14.29 2.27
N ALA A 61 28.06 13.80 1.34
CA ALA A 61 28.14 14.36 -0.01
C ALA A 61 26.81 14.23 -0.78
N VAL A 62 26.10 13.11 -0.62
CA VAL A 62 24.79 12.90 -1.23
C VAL A 62 23.74 13.82 -0.59
N ASN A 63 23.76 13.97 0.74
CA ASN A 63 22.86 14.84 1.48
C ASN A 63 23.12 16.32 1.17
N ASP A 64 24.38 16.74 1.05
CA ASP A 64 24.76 18.11 0.66
C ASP A 64 24.22 18.48 -0.73
N GLY A 65 24.15 17.53 -1.66
CA GLY A 65 23.53 17.74 -2.97
C GLY A 65 22.02 18.04 -2.92
N LYS A 66 21.34 17.63 -1.85
CA LYS A 66 19.91 17.91 -1.61
C LYS A 66 19.68 19.27 -0.95
N LEU A 67 20.72 19.88 -0.40
CA LEU A 67 20.61 21.14 0.30
C LEU A 67 20.57 22.35 -0.67
N PRO A 68 19.89 23.43 -0.25
CA PRO A 68 20.06 24.76 -0.81
C PRO A 68 21.54 25.09 -1.04
N PRO A 69 21.97 25.65 -2.19
CA PRO A 69 23.34 26.13 -2.42
C PRO A 69 23.98 26.92 -1.26
N GLU A 70 23.17 27.66 -0.50
CA GLU A 70 23.57 28.46 0.67
C GLU A 70 24.01 27.60 1.86
N LEU A 71 23.59 26.33 1.90
CA LEU A 71 23.88 25.36 2.96
C LEU A 71 24.89 24.28 2.53
N ARG A 72 25.40 24.30 1.30
CA ARG A 72 26.35 23.28 0.81
C ARG A 72 27.76 23.52 1.34
N GLY A 73 28.47 22.44 1.70
CA GLY A 73 29.89 22.50 2.08
C GLY A 73 30.20 23.03 3.49
N GLN A 74 29.18 23.41 4.26
CA GLN A 74 29.28 23.83 5.67
C GLN A 74 29.36 22.61 6.59
N ARG A 75 30.49 21.87 6.58
CA ARG A 75 30.66 20.62 7.36
C ARG A 75 30.71 20.82 8.88
N ASN A 76 31.02 22.04 9.35
CA ASN A 76 31.32 22.32 10.76
C ASN A 76 30.28 23.18 11.46
N ASN A 77 29.33 23.77 10.73
CA ASN A 77 28.19 24.41 11.37
C ASN A 77 27.26 23.28 11.80
N VAL A 78 27.07 23.11 13.10
CA VAL A 78 26.10 22.14 13.62
C VAL A 78 24.81 22.42 12.86
N ARG A 79 24.34 21.44 12.08
CA ARG A 79 23.08 21.53 11.33
C ARG A 79 21.94 21.55 12.34
N SER A 80 21.81 22.62 13.10
CA SER A 80 20.66 22.86 13.95
C SER A 80 19.47 23.07 13.03
N GLU A 81 18.34 22.52 13.44
CA GLU A 81 17.07 22.69 12.74
C GLU A 81 16.78 24.17 12.43
N THR A 82 17.24 25.07 13.31
CA THR A 82 17.16 26.52 13.18
C THR A 82 17.85 27.07 11.93
N ASP A 83 19.02 26.57 11.55
CA ASP A 83 19.77 27.11 10.41
C ASP A 83 19.11 26.72 9.08
N ILE A 84 18.55 25.51 9.03
CA ILE A 84 17.75 25.05 7.89
C ILE A 84 16.48 25.89 7.77
N ILE A 85 15.77 26.11 8.88
CA ILE A 85 14.58 26.96 8.94
C ILE A 85 14.90 28.37 8.42
N ASN A 86 15.97 29.00 8.92
CA ASN A 86 16.35 30.36 8.54
C ASN A 86 16.61 30.50 7.03
N VAL A 87 17.31 29.53 6.42
CA VAL A 87 17.56 29.54 4.96
C VAL A 87 16.28 29.29 4.17
N VAL A 88 15.41 28.40 4.65
CA VAL A 88 14.10 28.17 4.02
C VAL A 88 13.26 29.45 4.09
N GLU A 89 13.20 30.12 5.24
CA GLU A 89 12.48 31.38 5.40
C GLU A 89 13.01 32.46 4.47
N GLN A 90 14.34 32.66 4.40
CA GLN A 90 14.95 33.64 3.49
C GLN A 90 14.57 33.38 2.03
N ARG A 91 14.52 32.11 1.61
CA ARG A 91 14.08 31.73 0.25
C ARG A 91 12.61 31.99 0.01
N VAL A 92 11.75 31.74 1.00
CA VAL A 92 10.32 32.06 0.91
C VAL A 92 10.14 33.56 0.77
N TRP A 93 10.84 34.37 1.58
CA TRP A 93 10.83 35.83 1.48
C TRP A 93 11.27 36.33 0.11
N HIS A 94 12.41 35.87 -0.40
CA HIS A 94 12.86 36.25 -1.74
C HIS A 94 11.87 35.83 -2.84
N ALA A 95 11.30 34.62 -2.75
CA ALA A 95 10.29 34.17 -3.70
C ALA A 95 8.97 34.98 -3.62
N MET A 96 8.63 35.51 -2.44
CA MET A 96 7.52 36.45 -2.26
C MET A 96 7.82 37.81 -2.88
N GLU A 97 9.01 38.37 -2.65
CA GLU A 97 9.45 39.65 -3.24
C GLU A 97 9.52 39.58 -4.77
N GLU A 98 10.01 38.48 -5.31
CA GLU A 98 10.06 38.21 -6.75
C GLU A 98 8.67 37.95 -7.36
N GLY A 99 7.62 37.83 -6.55
CA GLY A 99 6.26 37.54 -7.02
C GLY A 99 6.11 36.14 -7.62
N GLN A 100 6.97 35.17 -7.27
CA GLN A 100 6.88 33.79 -7.77
C GLN A 100 5.54 33.12 -7.41
N PHE A 101 4.89 33.56 -6.34
CA PHE A 101 3.56 33.10 -5.91
C PHE A 101 2.40 33.82 -6.62
N GLU A 102 2.67 34.87 -7.39
CA GLU A 102 1.64 35.66 -8.07
C GLU A 102 1.05 34.94 -9.29
N ASN A 103 1.88 34.24 -10.05
CA ASN A 103 1.51 33.58 -11.32
C ASN A 103 1.44 32.05 -11.19
N LEU A 104 0.94 31.54 -10.06
CA LEU A 104 0.78 30.11 -9.87
C LEU A 104 -0.38 29.56 -10.72
N PRO A 105 -0.20 28.39 -11.37
CA PRO A 105 -1.27 27.75 -12.11
C PRO A 105 -2.43 27.43 -11.15
N GLY A 106 -3.57 28.07 -11.38
CA GLY A 106 -4.77 27.87 -10.55
C GLY A 106 -4.95 28.85 -9.39
N LYS A 107 -4.09 29.88 -9.23
CA LYS A 107 -4.32 30.95 -8.24
C LYS A 107 -5.71 31.57 -8.46
N GLY A 108 -6.51 31.65 -7.39
CA GLY A 108 -7.86 32.24 -7.40
C GLY A 108 -8.94 31.40 -8.10
N LYS A 109 -8.62 30.23 -8.66
CA LYS A 109 -9.62 29.31 -9.23
C LYS A 109 -10.10 28.34 -8.16
N PRO A 110 -11.40 27.97 -8.15
CA PRO A 110 -11.88 26.92 -7.26
C PRO A 110 -11.15 25.61 -7.57
N LEU A 111 -10.79 24.88 -6.51
CA LEU A 111 -10.09 23.61 -6.64
C LEU A 111 -11.02 22.57 -7.30
N ASN A 112 -10.51 21.87 -8.31
CA ASN A 112 -11.23 20.78 -8.95
C ASN A 112 -11.17 19.52 -8.09
N LEU A 113 -12.17 19.31 -7.24
CA LEU A 113 -12.29 18.12 -6.38
C LEU A 113 -12.76 16.86 -7.14
N ASN A 114 -13.04 16.97 -8.44
CA ASN A 114 -13.62 15.90 -9.24
C ASN A 114 -12.61 14.85 -9.73
N ILE A 115 -11.30 15.12 -9.64
CA ILE A 115 -10.25 14.25 -10.16
C ILE A 115 -9.45 13.74 -8.97
N ASN A 116 -9.40 12.42 -8.80
CA ASN A 116 -8.58 11.83 -7.76
C ASN A 116 -7.21 11.40 -8.34
N PRO A 117 -6.11 12.09 -8.00
CA PRO A 117 -4.78 11.76 -8.53
C PRO A 117 -4.22 10.42 -8.00
N HIS A 118 -4.87 9.81 -7.00
CA HIS A 118 -4.45 8.54 -6.40
C HIS A 118 -5.16 7.31 -6.98
N VAL A 119 -6.09 7.51 -7.92
CA VAL A 119 -6.87 6.43 -8.55
C VAL A 119 -6.35 6.20 -9.96
N ASP A 120 -6.45 4.96 -10.46
CA ASP A 120 -6.13 4.67 -11.84
C ASP A 120 -6.98 5.52 -12.80
N PRO A 121 -6.43 6.08 -13.89
CA PRO A 121 -7.20 6.93 -14.80
C PRO A 121 -8.44 6.27 -15.39
N ALA A 122 -8.43 4.94 -15.62
CA ALA A 122 -9.61 4.24 -16.12
C ALA A 122 -10.71 4.20 -15.05
N ASP A 123 -10.36 3.85 -13.81
CA ASP A 123 -11.30 3.81 -12.69
C ASP A 123 -11.89 5.20 -12.38
N ASP A 124 -11.08 6.27 -12.40
CA ASP A 124 -11.56 7.65 -12.22
C ASP A 124 -12.58 8.03 -13.31
N THR A 125 -12.31 7.66 -14.56
CA THR A 125 -13.25 7.92 -15.65
C THR A 125 -14.56 7.16 -15.48
N LEU A 126 -14.49 5.89 -15.07
CA LEU A 126 -15.65 5.04 -14.80
C LEU A 126 -16.51 5.65 -13.68
N TYR A 127 -15.91 5.96 -12.53
CA TYR A 127 -16.62 6.54 -11.39
C TYR A 127 -17.24 7.90 -11.73
N ARG A 128 -16.55 8.70 -12.54
CA ARG A 128 -17.09 9.98 -13.03
C ARG A 128 -18.31 9.79 -13.93
N ILE A 129 -18.31 8.81 -14.83
CA ILE A 129 -19.46 8.51 -15.70
C ILE A 129 -20.64 8.01 -14.85
N LEU A 130 -20.40 7.10 -13.91
CA LEU A 130 -21.43 6.58 -13.02
C LEU A 130 -22.06 7.71 -12.19
N ASN A 131 -21.23 8.54 -11.55
CA ASN A 131 -21.71 9.65 -10.73
C ASN A 131 -22.51 10.69 -11.53
N LYS A 132 -22.09 11.00 -12.76
CA LYS A 132 -22.84 11.90 -13.65
C LYS A 132 -24.24 11.38 -13.99
N ASN A 133 -24.41 10.06 -14.03
CA ASN A 133 -25.69 9.41 -14.30
C ASN A 133 -26.46 9.06 -13.01
N GLY A 134 -25.93 9.42 -11.82
CA GLY A 134 -26.57 9.11 -10.54
C GLY A 134 -26.45 7.65 -10.09
N PHE A 135 -25.56 6.86 -10.72
CA PHE A 135 -25.32 5.46 -10.35
C PHE A 135 -24.09 5.33 -9.45
N ALA A 136 -24.10 4.27 -8.63
CA ALA A 136 -22.97 3.92 -7.81
C ALA A 136 -22.14 2.81 -8.49
N PRO A 137 -20.84 2.67 -8.14
CA PRO A 137 -20.06 1.51 -8.54
C PRO A 137 -20.71 0.21 -8.05
N GLU A 138 -20.56 -0.85 -8.83
CA GLU A 138 -21.12 -2.18 -8.54
C GLU A 138 -20.82 -2.65 -7.12
N TRP A 139 -19.57 -2.51 -6.65
CA TRP A 139 -19.19 -2.91 -5.30
C TRP A 139 -19.94 -2.12 -4.21
N VAL A 140 -20.33 -0.87 -4.45
CA VAL A 140 -21.14 -0.09 -3.50
C VAL A 140 -22.54 -0.68 -3.39
N GLU A 141 -23.14 -1.01 -4.52
CA GLU A 141 -24.48 -1.60 -4.58
C GLU A 141 -24.51 -2.99 -3.96
N LEU A 142 -23.53 -3.83 -4.33
CA LEU A 142 -23.36 -5.16 -3.77
C LEU A 142 -23.12 -5.11 -2.26
N ASN A 143 -22.37 -4.12 -1.75
CA ASN A 143 -22.20 -3.95 -0.30
C ASN A 143 -23.53 -3.66 0.40
N LYS A 144 -24.39 -2.81 -0.18
CA LYS A 144 -25.72 -2.52 0.36
C LYS A 144 -26.59 -3.77 0.40
N GLU A 145 -26.62 -4.53 -0.70
CA GLU A 145 -27.37 -5.78 -0.80
C GLU A 145 -26.91 -6.82 0.23
N ILE A 146 -25.60 -7.05 0.34
CA ILE A 146 -25.03 -7.99 1.33
C ILE A 146 -25.41 -7.55 2.75
N ARG A 147 -25.28 -6.26 3.08
CA ARG A 147 -25.65 -5.77 4.43
C ARG A 147 -27.14 -5.94 4.70
N TYR A 148 -27.99 -5.70 3.70
CA TYR A 148 -29.43 -5.87 3.81
C TYR A 148 -29.79 -7.33 4.09
N ARG A 149 -29.28 -8.28 3.29
CA ARG A 149 -29.50 -9.72 3.48
C ARG A 149 -29.03 -10.21 4.85
N ILE A 150 -27.83 -9.80 5.27
CA ILE A 150 -27.30 -10.13 6.60
C ILE A 150 -28.23 -9.61 7.70
N SER A 151 -28.82 -8.41 7.53
CA SER A 151 -29.73 -7.85 8.51
C SER A 151 -31.04 -8.62 8.61
N GLU A 152 -31.65 -9.00 7.48
CA GLU A 152 -32.85 -9.82 7.44
C GLU A 152 -32.60 -11.20 8.06
N TRP A 153 -31.48 -11.83 7.69
CA TRP A 153 -31.08 -13.10 8.24
C TRP A 153 -30.89 -13.03 9.76
N ARG A 154 -30.24 -11.98 10.28
CA ARG A 154 -30.08 -11.77 11.73
C ARG A 154 -31.41 -11.57 12.45
N ILE A 155 -32.35 -10.85 11.84
CA ILE A 155 -33.69 -10.68 12.40
C ILE A 155 -34.41 -12.03 12.48
N SER A 156 -34.35 -12.83 11.41
CA SER A 156 -34.92 -14.17 11.38
C SER A 156 -34.26 -15.11 12.41
N LEU A 157 -32.93 -15.02 12.57
CA LEU A 157 -32.21 -15.75 13.61
C LEU A 157 -32.67 -15.33 15.02
N LYS A 158 -32.78 -14.03 15.31
CA LYS A 158 -33.25 -13.53 16.60
C LYS A 158 -34.68 -14.01 16.90
N LYS A 159 -35.57 -14.00 15.91
CA LYS A 159 -36.93 -14.54 16.03
C LYS A 159 -36.92 -16.03 16.37
N ALA A 160 -36.15 -16.82 15.63
CA ALA A 160 -36.00 -18.25 15.91
C ALA A 160 -35.42 -18.50 17.31
N TRP A 161 -34.44 -17.69 17.73
CA TRP A 161 -33.77 -17.81 19.02
C TRP A 161 -34.71 -17.67 20.22
N VAL A 162 -35.79 -16.87 20.12
CA VAL A 162 -36.80 -16.74 21.18
C VAL A 162 -37.50 -18.07 21.50
N HIS A 163 -37.64 -18.95 20.51
CA HIS A 163 -38.28 -20.26 20.70
C HIS A 163 -37.33 -21.31 21.29
N LYS A 164 -36.04 -20.98 21.44
CA LYS A 164 -35.03 -21.87 21.99
C LYS A 164 -35.19 -22.01 23.51
N GLY A 165 -35.49 -23.23 23.97
CA GLY A 165 -35.70 -23.54 25.40
C GLY A 165 -37.16 -23.49 25.88
N GLY A 166 -38.11 -23.27 24.98
CA GLY A 166 -39.55 -23.41 25.26
C GLY A 166 -40.15 -24.72 24.67
N PRO A 167 -41.47 -24.94 24.80
CA PRO A 167 -42.16 -26.09 24.18
C PRO A 167 -42.11 -26.10 22.65
N ASP A 168 -41.61 -25.02 22.04
CA ASP A 168 -41.46 -24.80 20.60
C ASP A 168 -40.06 -25.16 20.06
N GLU A 169 -39.29 -26.00 20.75
CA GLU A 169 -37.92 -26.37 20.35
C GLU A 169 -37.86 -26.98 18.94
N SER A 170 -38.89 -27.71 18.51
CA SER A 170 -39.03 -28.20 17.13
C SER A 170 -39.03 -27.08 16.10
N LYS A 171 -39.67 -25.94 16.39
CA LYS A 171 -39.71 -24.78 15.50
C LYS A 171 -38.34 -24.10 15.41
N TRP A 172 -37.57 -24.11 16.51
CA TRP A 172 -36.17 -23.68 16.50
C TRP A 172 -35.32 -24.58 15.61
N HIS A 173 -35.45 -25.90 15.72
CA HIS A 173 -34.69 -26.84 14.90
C HIS A 173 -34.96 -26.64 13.41
N GLU A 174 -36.22 -26.61 12.99
CA GLU A 174 -36.63 -26.38 11.61
C GLU A 174 -36.12 -25.02 11.08
N SER A 175 -36.33 -23.95 11.85
CA SER A 175 -35.85 -22.61 11.47
C SER A 175 -34.33 -22.54 11.40
N SER A 176 -33.63 -23.23 12.30
CA SER A 176 -32.16 -23.27 12.33
C SER A 176 -31.58 -24.01 11.13
N GLU A 177 -32.23 -25.07 10.67
CA GLU A 177 -31.82 -25.80 9.47
C GLU A 177 -32.06 -24.95 8.21
N ALA A 178 -33.21 -24.29 8.11
CA ALA A 178 -33.48 -23.36 7.01
C ALA A 178 -32.44 -22.22 6.96
N LEU A 179 -32.12 -21.62 8.10
CA LEU A 179 -31.13 -20.53 8.19
C LEU A 179 -29.69 -20.98 7.89
N LYS A 180 -29.37 -22.27 8.08
CA LYS A 180 -28.05 -22.85 7.75
C LYS A 180 -27.88 -23.16 6.27
N LEU A 181 -28.96 -23.24 5.50
CA LEU A 181 -28.90 -23.49 4.04
C LEU A 181 -28.78 -22.20 3.23
N GLN A 182 -29.38 -21.10 3.70
CA GLN A 182 -29.22 -19.74 3.12
C GLN A 182 -27.78 -19.18 2.99
N PRO A 183 -26.78 -19.51 3.84
CA PRO A 183 -25.48 -18.86 3.81
C PRO A 183 -24.65 -19.16 2.55
N LEU A 184 -24.99 -20.22 1.79
CA LEU A 184 -24.19 -20.64 0.65
C LEU A 184 -24.19 -19.58 -0.46
N ASP A 185 -25.37 -19.06 -0.79
CA ASP A 185 -25.56 -18.01 -1.81
C ASP A 185 -24.91 -16.70 -1.35
N ASP A 186 -25.11 -16.33 -0.09
CA ASP A 186 -24.52 -15.13 0.49
C ASP A 186 -22.98 -15.20 0.54
N THR A 187 -22.42 -16.40 0.76
CA THR A 187 -20.96 -16.60 0.76
C THR A 187 -20.36 -16.36 -0.62
N LEU A 188 -21.05 -16.77 -1.69
CA LEU A 188 -20.61 -16.48 -3.06
C LEU A 188 -20.67 -14.98 -3.37
N GLN A 189 -21.72 -14.29 -2.93
CA GLN A 189 -21.82 -12.82 -3.08
C GLN A 189 -20.73 -12.09 -2.30
N VAL A 190 -20.43 -12.53 -1.08
CA VAL A 190 -19.33 -12.00 -0.26
C VAL A 190 -17.98 -12.22 -0.93
N LEU A 191 -17.75 -13.41 -1.52
CA LEU A 191 -16.53 -13.68 -2.27
C LEU A 191 -16.43 -12.78 -3.50
N HIS A 192 -17.52 -12.66 -4.27
CA HIS A 192 -17.57 -11.77 -5.43
C HIS A 192 -17.24 -10.33 -5.04
N TYR A 193 -17.88 -9.82 -3.98
CA TYR A 193 -17.61 -8.51 -3.42
C TYR A 193 -16.12 -8.32 -3.06
N ASN A 194 -15.52 -9.31 -2.40
CA ASN A 194 -14.11 -9.26 -2.00
C ASN A 194 -13.13 -9.24 -3.19
N LEU A 195 -13.55 -9.74 -4.35
CA LEU A 195 -12.75 -9.74 -5.57
C LEU A 195 -12.83 -8.40 -6.32
N ILE A 196 -13.96 -7.71 -6.26
CA ILE A 196 -14.19 -6.45 -7.00
C ILE A 196 -13.86 -5.19 -6.19
N VAL A 197 -13.82 -5.29 -4.86
CA VAL A 197 -13.63 -4.13 -3.98
C VAL A 197 -12.15 -3.71 -3.93
N PRO A 198 -11.85 -2.40 -3.87
CA PRO A 198 -10.50 -1.92 -3.55
C PRO A 198 -9.98 -2.51 -2.23
N PHE A 199 -8.66 -2.73 -2.18
CA PHE A 199 -8.01 -3.31 -1.01
C PHE A 199 -8.33 -2.54 0.29
N GLY A 200 -8.49 -3.28 1.39
CA GLY A 200 -8.83 -2.72 2.71
C GLY A 200 -10.32 -2.54 2.99
N ARG A 201 -11.21 -2.80 2.01
CA ARG A 201 -12.68 -2.74 2.17
C ARG A 201 -13.36 -4.11 2.10
N GLN A 202 -12.57 -5.19 2.09
CA GLN A 202 -13.08 -6.57 2.07
C GLN A 202 -13.81 -6.92 3.37
N ILE A 203 -14.78 -7.83 3.27
CA ILE A 203 -15.57 -8.34 4.39
C ILE A 203 -15.24 -9.79 4.66
N PHE A 204 -15.28 -10.17 5.94
CA PHE A 204 -15.09 -11.55 6.34
C PHE A 204 -16.30 -12.40 5.98
N GLY A 205 -16.04 -13.66 5.61
CA GLY A 205 -17.08 -14.65 5.39
C GLY A 205 -17.95 -14.88 6.63
N PHE A 206 -19.19 -15.27 6.36
CA PHE A 206 -20.17 -15.55 7.39
C PHE A 206 -19.82 -16.85 8.15
N LYS A 207 -19.89 -16.81 9.49
CA LYS A 207 -19.67 -17.99 10.35
C LYS A 207 -20.80 -18.11 11.34
N TRP A 208 -21.49 -19.25 11.30
CA TRP A 208 -22.65 -19.54 12.16
C TRP A 208 -22.32 -19.39 13.64
N GLU A 209 -21.19 -19.96 14.08
CA GLU A 209 -20.78 -19.98 15.49
C GLU A 209 -20.61 -18.56 16.04
N ARG A 210 -20.01 -17.67 15.24
CA ARG A 210 -19.76 -16.28 15.64
C ARG A 210 -21.04 -15.49 15.88
N GLU A 211 -22.11 -15.76 15.11
CA GLU A 211 -23.38 -15.07 15.31
C GLU A 211 -24.16 -15.66 16.49
N ILE A 212 -24.05 -16.97 16.73
CA ILE A 212 -24.62 -17.60 17.93
C ILE A 212 -23.94 -17.10 19.20
N ASP A 213 -22.62 -16.94 19.20
CA ASP A 213 -21.89 -16.42 20.36
C ASP A 213 -22.29 -14.97 20.67
N LYS A 214 -22.46 -14.13 19.63
CA LYS A 214 -23.02 -12.77 19.81
C LYS A 214 -24.39 -12.79 20.49
N LEU A 215 -25.28 -13.71 20.09
CA LEU A 215 -26.60 -13.83 20.72
C LEU A 215 -26.51 -14.27 22.19
N LYS A 216 -25.59 -15.19 22.52
CA LYS A 216 -25.35 -15.58 23.92
C LYS A 216 -24.90 -14.38 24.75
N ASP A 217 -23.94 -13.61 24.24
CA ASP A 217 -23.44 -12.41 24.92
C ASP A 217 -24.57 -11.38 25.12
N GLU A 218 -25.40 -11.14 24.10
CA GLU A 218 -26.58 -10.27 24.20
C GLU A 218 -27.60 -10.75 25.26
N THR A 219 -27.76 -12.07 25.44
CA THR A 219 -28.65 -12.64 26.48
C THR A 219 -28.05 -12.65 27.88
N GLN A 220 -26.73 -12.50 28.02
CA GLN A 220 -26.06 -12.44 29.34
C GLN A 220 -26.01 -11.02 29.92
N ILE A 221 -26.21 -10.00 29.08
CA ILE A 221 -26.17 -8.58 29.47
C ILE A 221 -27.55 -8.06 29.92
N ASN A 222 -28.64 -8.77 29.58
CA ASN A 222 -30.01 -8.49 30.01
C ASN A 222 -30.43 -9.44 31.15
#